data_AF-A0A9D7GMC1-F1
#
_entry.id   AF-A0A9D7GMC1-F1
#
_cell.length_a   1.000
_cell.length_b   1.000
_cell.length_c   1.000
_cell.angle_alpha   90.00
_cell.angle_beta   90.00
_cell.angle_gamma   90.00
#
_symmetry.space_group_name_H-M   'P 1'
#
loop_
_entity.id
_entity.type
_entity.pdbx_description
1 polymer ?
#
loop_
_entity_poly.entity_id
_entity_poly.type
_entity_poly.pdbx_seq_one_letter_code
_entity_poly.pdbx_strand_id
1 'polypeptide(L)'
;MDLPDRFRVSTVDSAWSARIEGSAQVVLDGPGGQHRVLRVEMHEAVFDGRYVQARDAQGMVEIRVTPRLCRQDGSATADPYTARLTIEGSAPLMGCGQPLQ
;
A
#
# COMPACT_ATOMS: atom_id res chain seq x y z
N MET A 1 -0.18 -9.72 -16.22
CA MET A 1 1.10 -9.35 -15.58
C MET A 1 0.85 -9.49 -14.09
N ASP A 2 1.43 -10.50 -13.46
CA ASP A 2 1.07 -10.87 -12.08
C ASP A 2 1.73 -9.88 -11.10
N LEU A 3 0.94 -9.25 -10.22
CA LEU A 3 1.48 -8.40 -9.16
C LEU A 3 1.95 -9.29 -8.01
N PRO A 4 3.10 -9.02 -7.38
CA PRO A 4 3.58 -9.85 -6.28
C PRO A 4 2.60 -9.82 -5.11
N ASP A 5 2.47 -10.96 -4.41
CA ASP A 5 1.67 -11.04 -3.17
C ASP A 5 2.31 -10.25 -2.01
N ARG A 6 3.60 -9.89 -2.13
CA ARG A 6 4.34 -9.12 -1.14
C ARG A 6 4.87 -7.85 -1.78
N PHE A 7 4.47 -6.71 -1.24
CA PHE A 7 4.84 -5.40 -1.77
C PHE A 7 4.80 -4.34 -0.68
N ARG A 8 5.46 -3.22 -0.93
CA ARG A 8 5.37 -2.00 -0.13
C ARG A 8 4.72 -0.91 -0.95
N VAL A 9 3.93 -0.07 -0.29
CA VAL A 9 3.45 1.20 -0.84
C VAL A 9 3.92 2.35 0.04
N SER A 10 4.29 3.47 -0.59
CA SER A 10 4.72 4.69 0.08
C SER A 10 3.98 5.87 -0.52
N THR A 11 3.40 6.71 0.34
CA THR A 11 2.65 7.91 -0.06
C THR A 11 3.58 9.11 -0.20
N VAL A 12 3.32 9.98 -1.19
CA VAL A 12 4.23 11.10 -1.50
C VAL A 12 4.14 12.21 -0.46
N ASP A 13 2.92 12.67 -0.14
CA ASP A 13 2.74 13.91 0.62
C ASP A 13 2.57 13.71 2.13
N SER A 14 2.32 12.48 2.57
CA SER A 14 1.83 12.19 3.93
C SER A 14 2.72 11.29 4.77
N ALA A 15 3.88 10.87 4.24
CA ALA A 15 4.85 10.00 4.91
C ALA A 15 4.28 8.66 5.44
N TRP A 16 3.11 8.24 4.96
CA TRP A 16 2.57 6.92 5.23
C TRP A 16 3.24 5.88 4.34
N SER A 17 3.52 4.72 4.92
CA SER A 17 3.91 3.52 4.17
C SER A 17 3.14 2.32 4.67
N ALA A 18 2.80 1.40 3.77
CA ALA A 18 2.23 0.12 4.12
C ALA A 18 3.04 -1.01 3.50
N ARG A 19 3.35 -2.01 4.30
CA ARG A 19 4.06 -3.23 3.91
C ARG A 19 3.10 -4.40 3.97
N ILE A 20 2.88 -5.07 2.85
CA ILE A 20 1.96 -6.18 2.71
C ILE A 20 2.79 -7.46 2.79
N GLU A 21 2.65 -8.18 3.90
CA GLU A 21 3.36 -9.43 4.19
C GLU A 21 2.48 -10.63 3.76
N GLY A 22 2.15 -10.67 2.46
CA GLY A 22 1.27 -11.68 1.90
C GLY A 22 -0.18 -11.51 2.34
N SER A 23 -0.91 -12.63 2.46
CA SER A 23 -2.35 -12.62 2.77
C SER A 23 -2.67 -12.63 4.26
N ALA A 24 -1.69 -12.45 5.14
CA ALA A 24 -1.89 -12.51 6.58
C ALA A 24 -1.95 -11.12 7.23
N GLN A 25 -1.03 -10.23 6.84
CA GLN A 25 -0.78 -9.01 7.59
C GLN A 25 -0.38 -7.82 6.71
N VAL A 26 -0.82 -6.64 7.13
CA VAL A 26 -0.31 -5.36 6.67
C VAL A 26 0.34 -4.64 7.85
N VAL A 27 1.58 -4.17 7.66
CA VAL A 27 2.25 -3.26 8.60
C VAL A 27 2.10 -1.85 8.05
N LEU A 28 1.45 -0.96 8.78
CA LEU A 28 1.22 0.42 8.41
C LEU A 28 2.05 1.34 9.32
N ASP A 29 2.95 2.10 8.71
CA ASP A 29 3.77 3.11 9.38
C ASP A 29 3.33 4.51 8.93
N GLY A 30 3.22 5.44 9.88
CA GLY A 30 2.70 6.78 9.63
C GLY A 30 3.48 7.90 10.32
N PRO A 31 3.06 9.16 10.09
CA PRO A 31 3.71 10.33 10.66
C PRO A 31 3.67 10.30 12.19
N GLY A 32 4.71 10.84 12.83
CA GLY A 32 4.81 10.89 14.29
C GLY A 32 5.15 9.53 14.93
N GLY A 33 5.68 8.57 14.17
CA GLY A 33 6.06 7.25 14.69
C GLY A 33 4.87 6.30 14.88
N GLN A 34 3.75 6.57 14.22
CA GLN A 34 2.60 5.67 14.23
C GLN A 34 2.98 4.33 13.59
N HIS A 35 2.61 3.24 14.26
CA HIS A 35 2.87 1.88 13.82
C HIS A 35 1.65 1.01 14.12
N ARG A 36 1.10 0.39 13.07
CA ARG A 36 -0.10 -0.45 13.14
C ARG A 36 0.16 -1.78 12.45
N VAL A 37 -0.39 -2.83 13.03
CA VAL A 37 -0.33 -4.18 12.49
C VAL A 37 -1.74 -4.65 12.26
N LEU A 38 -2.14 -4.73 10.99
CA LEU A 38 -3.50 -5.03 10.57
C LEU A 38 -3.59 -6.46 10.05
N ARG A 39 -4.70 -7.13 10.37
CA ARG A 39 -5.03 -8.44 9.80
C ARG A 39 -5.62 -8.23 8.41
N VAL A 40 -5.12 -8.98 7.43
CA VAL A 40 -5.69 -8.98 6.08
C VAL A 40 -7.05 -9.68 6.10
N GLU A 41 -8.07 -8.99 5.60
CA GLU A 41 -9.42 -9.52 5.39
C GLU A 41 -9.65 -9.89 3.92
N MET A 42 -8.99 -9.18 3.00
CA MET A 42 -9.07 -9.44 1.56
C MET A 42 -7.72 -9.19 0.90
N HIS A 43 -7.32 -10.08 0.00
CA HIS A 43 -6.11 -9.95 -0.80
C HIS A 43 -6.31 -10.65 -2.14
N GLU A 44 -6.59 -9.86 -3.18
CA GLU A 44 -6.99 -10.40 -4.47
C GLU A 44 -6.35 -9.65 -5.63
N ALA A 45 -6.08 -10.39 -6.70
CA ALA A 45 -5.80 -9.80 -7.99
C ALA A 45 -7.12 -9.28 -8.58
N VAL A 46 -7.10 -8.03 -9.05
CA VAL A 46 -8.21 -7.37 -9.73
C VAL A 46 -7.80 -7.01 -11.16
N PHE A 47 -8.75 -6.64 -12.01
CA PHE A 47 -8.52 -6.42 -13.44
C PHE A 47 -7.33 -5.48 -13.75
N ASP A 48 -7.16 -4.41 -12.97
CA ASP A 48 -6.14 -3.38 -13.15
C ASP A 48 -5.04 -3.44 -12.08
N GLY A 49 -4.96 -4.53 -11.33
CA GLY A 49 -3.86 -4.73 -10.40
C GLY A 49 -4.19 -5.63 -9.22
N ARG A 50 -3.95 -5.13 -8.00
CA ARG A 50 -4.15 -5.89 -6.76
C ARG A 50 -4.80 -5.03 -5.71
N TYR A 51 -5.73 -5.63 -4.99
CA TYR A 51 -6.49 -5.02 -3.92
C TYR A 51 -6.23 -5.75 -2.61
N VAL A 52 -5.98 -4.98 -1.55
CA VAL A 52 -5.79 -5.49 -0.19
C VAL A 52 -6.67 -4.68 0.75
N GLN A 53 -7.46 -5.38 1.56
CA GLN A 53 -8.18 -4.79 2.68
C GLN A 53 -7.67 -5.42 3.96
N ALA A 54 -7.33 -4.59 4.94
CA ALA A 54 -6.85 -5.02 6.23
C ALA A 54 -7.49 -4.19 7.34
N ARG A 55 -7.64 -4.78 8.53
CA ARG A 55 -8.31 -4.15 9.67
C ARG A 55 -7.61 -4.46 10.98
N ASP A 56 -7.67 -3.50 11.90
CA ASP A 56 -7.33 -3.65 13.32
C ASP A 56 -8.39 -2.97 14.20
N ALA A 57 -8.12 -2.82 15.50
CA ALA A 57 -9.04 -2.18 16.44
C ALA A 57 -9.24 -0.67 16.20
N GLN A 58 -8.36 -0.03 15.41
CA GLN A 58 -8.43 1.40 15.07
C GLN A 58 -9.13 1.66 13.73
N GLY A 59 -9.47 0.61 12.98
CA GLY A 59 -10.28 0.69 11.76
C GLY A 59 -9.66 -0.02 10.56
N MET A 60 -10.23 0.25 9.40
CA MET A 60 -9.87 -0.37 8.13
C MET A 60 -8.81 0.42 7.34
N VAL A 61 -8.04 -0.32 6.56
CA VAL A 61 -7.10 0.19 5.56
C VAL A 61 -7.32 -0.56 4.26
N GLU A 62 -7.42 0.19 3.17
CA GLU A 62 -7.56 -0.32 1.81
C GLU A 62 -6.36 0.12 0.98
N ILE A 63 -5.75 -0.84 0.29
CA ILE A 63 -4.57 -0.62 -0.55
C ILE A 63 -4.89 -1.15 -1.94
N ARG A 64 -4.65 -0.32 -2.95
CA ARG A 64 -4.71 -0.72 -4.35
C ARG A 64 -3.40 -0.39 -5.03
N VAL A 65 -2.84 -1.36 -5.75
CA VAL A 65 -1.66 -1.17 -6.60
C VAL A 65 -1.99 -1.54 -8.03
N THR A 66 -1.51 -0.71 -8.96
CA THR A 66 -1.71 -0.86 -10.41
C THR A 66 -0.34 -0.92 -11.09
N PRO A 67 -0.14 -1.79 -12.10
CA PRO A 67 1.12 -1.92 -12.84
C PRO A 67 1.34 -0.75 -13.80
N ARG A 68 1.59 0.42 -13.21
CA ARG A 68 1.88 1.67 -13.90
C ARG A 68 3.08 2.32 -13.24
N LEU A 69 4.09 2.66 -14.05
CA LEU A 69 5.30 3.32 -13.59
C LEU A 69 4.95 4.57 -12.80
N CYS A 70 5.46 4.62 -11.57
CA CYS A 70 5.28 5.73 -10.64
C CYS A 70 6.64 6.34 -10.35
N ARG A 71 6.72 7.67 -10.36
CA ARG A 71 7.96 8.37 -10.02
C ARG A 71 7.66 9.29 -8.86
N GLN A 72 8.29 9.05 -7.72
CA GLN A 72 8.29 10.02 -6.64
C GLN A 72 9.17 11.19 -7.03
N ASP A 73 8.73 12.42 -6.72
CA ASP A 73 9.52 13.62 -7.00
C ASP A 73 10.89 13.54 -6.32
N GLY A 74 11.95 13.77 -7.10
CA GLY A 74 13.33 13.62 -6.65
C GLY A 74 13.90 12.19 -6.70
N SER A 75 13.10 11.17 -7.03
CA SER A 75 13.62 9.81 -7.25
C SER A 75 14.27 9.68 -8.63
N ALA A 76 15.49 9.14 -8.67
CA ALA A 76 16.19 8.80 -9.91
C ALA A 76 15.56 7.61 -10.64
N THR A 77 14.83 6.75 -9.92
CA THR A 77 14.24 5.52 -10.42
C THR A 77 12.71 5.56 -10.33
N ALA A 78 12.05 5.03 -11.35
CA ALA A 78 10.61 4.81 -11.30
C ALA A 78 10.32 3.49 -10.58
N ASP A 79 9.33 3.55 -9.70
CA ASP A 79 8.70 2.38 -9.12
C ASP A 79 7.79 1.70 -10.14
N PRO A 80 7.67 0.37 -10.09
CA PRO A 80 6.90 -0.36 -11.08
C PRO A 80 5.38 -0.14 -10.94
N TYR A 81 4.92 0.33 -9.77
CA TYR A 81 3.49 0.40 -9.45
C TYR A 81 3.07 1.79 -8.98
N THR A 82 1.87 2.21 -9.39
CA THR A 82 1.13 3.31 -8.75
C THR A 82 0.29 2.72 -7.63
N ALA A 83 0.25 3.40 -6.49
CA ALA A 83 -0.46 2.95 -5.31
C ALA A 83 -1.49 3.98 -4.83
N ARG A 84 -2.58 3.46 -4.24
CA ARG A 84 -3.55 4.23 -3.48
C ARG A 84 -3.73 3.56 -2.13
N LEU A 85 -3.55 4.34 -1.07
CA LEU A 85 -3.76 3.94 0.32
C LEU A 85 -4.95 4.73 0.87
N THR A 86 -5.97 4.04 1.37
CA THR A 86 -7.11 4.67 2.04
C THR A 86 -7.15 4.19 3.48
N ILE A 87 -7.11 5.12 4.42
CA ILE A 87 -7.32 4.84 5.84
C ILE A 87 -8.75 5.26 6.17
N GLU A 88 -9.48 4.44 6.91
CA GLU A 88 -10.87 4.71 7.27
C GLU A 88 -11.03 6.13 7.86
N GLY A 89 -12.00 6.87 7.34
CA GLY A 89 -12.25 8.26 7.73
C GLY A 89 -11.31 9.31 7.12
N SER A 90 -10.38 8.92 6.23
CA SER A 90 -9.44 9.83 5.58
C SER A 90 -9.60 9.87 4.05
N ALA A 91 -9.12 10.96 3.44
CA ALA A 91 -9.02 11.03 1.98
C ALA A 91 -7.98 10.01 1.47
N PRO A 92 -8.17 9.45 0.26
CA PRO A 92 -7.19 8.54 -0.32
C PRO A 92 -5.84 9.23 -0.55
N LEU A 93 -4.78 8.52 -0.17
CA LEU A 93 -3.40 8.94 -0.30
C LEU A 93 -2.79 8.26 -1.52
N MET A 94 -2.20 9.06 -2.41
CA MET A 94 -1.55 8.55 -3.61
C MET A 94 -0.07 8.29 -3.34
N GLY A 95 0.45 7.26 -3.97
CA GLY A 95 1.80 6.79 -3.73
C GLY A 95 2.36 5.93 -4.85
N CYS A 96 3.55 5.41 -4.60
CA CYS A 96 4.20 4.42 -5.45
C CYS A 96 4.32 3.09 -4.71
N GLY A 97 4.40 1.99 -5.47
CA GLY A 97 4.51 0.64 -4.94
C GLY A 97 5.70 -0.12 -5.51
N GLN A 98 6.32 -0.95 -4.67
CA GLN A 98 7.50 -1.74 -4.99
C GLN A 98 7.32 -3.19 -4.52
N PRO A 99 7.80 -4.21 -5.25
CA PRO A 99 7.86 -5.59 -4.77
C PRO A 99 8.71 -5.68 -3.50
N LEU A 100 8.34 -6.59 -2.60
CA LEU A 100 9.25 -7.06 -1.55
C LEU A 100 9.99 -8.29 -2.05
N GLN A 101 11.30 -8.37 -1.81
CA GLN A 101 12.09 -9.57 -2.06
C GLN A 101 11.83 -10.60 -0.96
#